data_AF-A0A7C3TC96-F1
#
_entry.id   AF-A0A7C3TC96-F1
#
_cell.length_a   1.000
_cell.length_b   1.000
_cell.length_c   1.000
_cell.angle_alpha   90.00
_cell.angle_beta   90.00
_cell.angle_gamma   90.00
#
_symmetry.space_group_name_H-M   'P 1'
#
loop_
_entity.id
_entity.type
_entity.pdbx_description
1 polymer ?
#
loop_
_entity_poly.entity_id
_entity_poly.type
_entity_poly.pdbx_seq_one_letter_code
_entity_poly.pdbx_strand_id
1 'polypeptide(L)'
;MDEIASHIQVPRSTCQKWIRWAGEGRTLEDQSRKSKHMRSMGWFFVMEIVVLRMLFWWGLDKIKAWLARQGTFIGQRTICRIICRYGLNQLDH
;
A
#
# COMPACT_ATOMS: atom_id res chain seq x y z
N MET A 1 29.33 22.47 6.37
CA MET A 1 27.88 22.12 6.37
C MET A 1 27.08 23.08 5.51
N ASP A 2 27.28 24.39 5.63
CA ASP A 2 26.62 25.37 4.75
C ASP A 2 27.08 25.29 3.29
N GLU A 3 28.36 24.99 3.03
CA GLU A 3 28.87 24.77 1.66
C GLU A 3 28.23 23.55 0.97
N ILE A 4 28.04 22.44 1.69
CA ILE A 4 27.47 21.20 1.15
C ILE A 4 25.96 21.39 0.89
N ALA A 5 25.24 22.05 1.81
CA ALA A 5 23.81 22.32 1.66
C ALA A 5 23.54 23.31 0.50
N SER A 6 24.40 24.32 0.33
CA SER A 6 24.33 25.28 -0.76
C SER A 6 24.66 24.64 -2.12
N HIS A 7 25.67 23.77 -2.18
CA HIS A 7 26.07 23.09 -3.42
C HIS A 7 25.02 22.08 -3.90
N ILE A 8 24.32 21.42 -2.98
CA ILE A 8 23.31 20.39 -3.28
C ILE A 8 21.89 21.01 -3.37
N GLN A 9 21.73 22.32 -3.13
CA GLN A 9 20.44 23.02 -3.10
C GLN A 9 19.40 22.38 -2.17
N VAL A 10 19.86 21.76 -1.08
CA VAL A 10 18.99 21.06 -0.12
C VAL A 10 18.92 21.87 1.17
N PRO A 11 17.72 22.09 1.74
CA PRO A 11 17.59 22.80 3.00
C PRO A 11 18.44 22.17 4.11
N ARG A 12 19.10 23.00 4.93
CA ARG A 12 19.98 22.57 6.03
C ARG A 12 19.33 21.55 6.96
N SER A 13 18.02 21.68 7.20
CA SER A 13 17.22 20.75 8.02
C SER A 13 17.14 19.34 7.42
N THR A 14 17.17 19.22 6.09
CA THR A 14 17.18 17.93 5.38
C THR A 14 18.56 17.28 5.47
N CYS A 15 19.64 18.04 5.29
CA CYS A 15 21.00 17.52 5.46
C CYS A 15 21.25 16.99 6.88
N GLN A 16 20.78 17.71 7.91
CA GLN A 16 20.88 17.25 9.29
C GLN A 16 20.11 15.96 9.55
N LYS A 17 18.91 15.81 8.96
CA LYS A 17 18.16 14.55 9.04
C LYS A 17 18.93 13.39 8.40
N TRP A 18 19.53 13.61 7.24
CA TRP A 18 20.30 12.57 6.55
C TRP A 18 21.53 12.12 7.34
N ILE A 19 22.26 13.06 7.94
CA ILE A 19 23.42 12.74 8.80
C ILE A 19 22.98 11.95 10.03
N ARG A 20 21.87 12.36 10.65
CA ARG A 20 21.29 11.62 11.77
C ARG A 20 20.88 10.20 11.35
N TRP A 21 20.25 10.04 10.19
CA TRP A 21 19.86 8.73 9.67
C TRP A 21 21.07 7.85 9.35
N ALA A 22 22.14 8.41 8.78
CA ALA A 22 23.38 7.71 8.55
C ALA A 22 24.01 7.21 9.86
N GLY A 23 23.97 8.01 10.93
CA GLY A 23 24.40 7.59 12.27
C GLY A 23 23.54 6.49 12.90
N GLU A 24 22.29 6.36 12.48
CA GLU A 24 21.35 5.31 12.90
C GLU A 24 21.38 4.08 11.96
N GLY A 25 22.29 4.03 10.98
CA GLY A 25 22.41 2.93 10.02
C GLY A 25 21.26 2.85 9.01
N ARG A 26 20.46 3.91 8.86
CA ARG A 26 19.31 3.97 7.95
C ARG A 26 19.70 4.60 6.62
N THR A 27 19.29 3.99 5.51
CA THR A 27 19.56 4.51 4.17
C THR A 27 18.46 5.47 3.71
N LEU A 28 18.79 6.36 2.77
CA LEU A 28 17.79 7.26 2.15
C LEU A 28 16.68 6.49 1.42
N GLU A 29 16.99 5.28 0.94
CA GLU A 29 16.03 4.41 0.23
C GLU A 29 14.98 3.78 1.16
N ASP A 30 15.33 3.55 2.43
CA ASP A 30 14.44 2.91 3.42
C ASP A 30 13.14 3.69 3.66
N GLN A 31 13.16 5.02 3.50
CA GLN A 31 11.97 5.85 3.66
C GLN A 31 11.25 6.14 2.34
N SER A 32 11.94 6.11 1.20
CA SER A 32 11.32 6.32 -0.12
C SER A 32 10.34 5.19 -0.46
N ARG A 33 10.67 3.96 -0.07
CA ARG A 33 9.82 2.76 -0.29
C ARG A 33 8.73 2.57 0.76
N LYS A 34 8.69 3.39 1.81
CA LYS A 34 7.65 3.24 2.84
C LYS A 34 6.32 3.68 2.24
N SER A 35 5.45 2.71 1.96
CA SER A 35 4.13 2.99 1.38
C SER A 35 3.42 4.03 2.25
N LYS A 36 3.06 5.17 1.65
CA LYS A 36 2.19 6.16 2.28
C LYS A 36 0.99 5.40 2.81
N HIS A 37 0.83 5.39 4.13
CA HIS A 37 -0.11 4.57 4.87
C HIS A 37 -1.38 4.28 4.06
N MET A 38 -1.47 3.05 3.56
CA MET A 38 -2.75 2.53 3.12
C MET A 38 -3.62 2.59 4.37
N ARG A 39 -4.65 3.45 4.39
CA ARG A 39 -5.65 3.49 5.47
C ARG A 39 -5.92 2.05 5.82
N SER A 40 -5.61 1.66 7.06
CA SER A 40 -5.60 0.28 7.52
C SER A 40 -6.94 -0.36 7.19
N MET A 41 -7.04 -0.95 6.01
CA MET A 41 -8.17 -1.77 5.63
C MET A 41 -8.02 -2.99 6.50
N GLY A 42 -9.01 -3.23 7.37
CA GLY A 42 -8.97 -4.34 8.31
C GLY A 42 -8.56 -5.60 7.56
N TRP A 43 -7.52 -6.27 8.05
CA TRP A 43 -6.98 -7.48 7.44
C TRP A 43 -8.08 -8.53 7.19
N PHE A 44 -9.11 -8.54 8.05
CA PHE A 44 -10.36 -9.28 7.89
C PHE A 44 -11.04 -9.07 6.53
N PHE A 45 -11.18 -7.84 6.04
CA PHE A 45 -11.83 -7.57 4.75
C PHE A 45 -11.01 -8.06 3.57
N VAL A 46 -9.68 -7.95 3.67
CA VAL A 46 -8.78 -8.47 2.66
C VAL A 46 -8.93 -9.98 2.57
N MET A 47 -8.97 -10.67 3.72
CA MET A 47 -9.19 -12.11 3.78
C MET A 47 -10.58 -12.52 3.29
N GLU A 48 -11.62 -11.77 3.62
CA GLU A 48 -12.97 -12.04 3.13
C GLU A 48 -13.03 -11.96 1.59
N ILE A 49 -12.44 -10.92 0.99
CA ILE A 49 -12.35 -10.79 -0.49
C ILE A 49 -11.62 -11.98 -1.11
N VAL A 50 -10.49 -12.39 -0.51
CA VAL A 50 -9.69 -13.54 -0.97
C VAL A 50 -10.50 -14.83 -0.91
N VAL A 51 -11.21 -15.08 0.20
CA VAL A 51 -12.05 -16.28 0.39
C VAL A 51 -13.23 -16.28 -0.59
N LEU A 52 -13.93 -15.16 -0.75
CA LEU A 52 -15.04 -15.04 -1.70
C LEU A 52 -14.60 -15.30 -3.14
N ARG A 53 -13.38 -14.88 -3.49
CA ARG A 53 -12.81 -15.13 -4.82
C ARG A 53 -12.32 -16.57 -4.98
N MET A 54 -11.61 -17.14 -4.00
CA MET A 54 -11.07 -18.51 -4.08
C MET A 54 -12.16 -19.58 -4.03
N LEU A 55 -13.08 -19.51 -3.07
CA LEU A 55 -14.04 -20.59 -2.82
C LEU A 55 -15.23 -20.54 -3.77
N PHE A 56 -15.68 -19.34 -4.12
CA PHE A 56 -16.92 -19.17 -4.89
C PHE A 56 -16.71 -18.58 -6.28
N TRP A 57 -15.48 -18.21 -6.65
CA TRP A 57 -15.16 -17.61 -7.94
C TRP A 57 -16.01 -16.35 -8.26
N TRP A 58 -16.41 -15.62 -7.22
CA TRP A 58 -17.26 -14.45 -7.42
C TRP A 58 -16.56 -13.36 -8.24
N GLY A 59 -17.33 -12.74 -9.14
CA GLY A 59 -16.91 -11.54 -9.86
C GLY A 59 -16.79 -10.32 -8.95
N LEU A 60 -16.05 -9.31 -9.40
CA LEU A 60 -15.78 -8.08 -8.64
C LEU A 60 -17.04 -7.39 -8.14
N ASP A 61 -18.07 -7.31 -8.97
CA ASP A 61 -19.33 -6.64 -8.63
C ASP A 61 -20.13 -7.40 -7.57
N LYS A 62 -20.09 -8.73 -7.60
CA LYS A 62 -20.75 -9.57 -6.61
C LYS A 62 -20.07 -9.45 -5.25
N ILE A 63 -18.74 -9.43 -5.22
CA ILE A 63 -17.95 -9.19 -4.00
C ILE A 63 -18.23 -7.79 -3.46
N LYS A 64 -18.28 -6.77 -4.32
CA LYS A 64 -18.62 -5.39 -3.93
C LYS A 64 -20.01 -5.29 -3.30
N ALA A 65 -21.02 -5.90 -3.93
CA ALA A 65 -22.39 -5.90 -3.43
C ALA A 65 -22.50 -6.63 -2.08
N TRP A 66 -21.76 -7.73 -1.90
CA TRP A 66 -21.69 -8.46 -0.63
C TRP A 66 -21.09 -7.61 0.49
N LEU A 67 -19.93 -7.00 0.26
CA LEU A 67 -19.27 -6.12 1.24
C LEU A 67 -20.13 -4.90 1.61
N ALA A 68 -20.84 -4.33 0.64
CA ALA A 68 -21.77 -3.23 0.88
C ALA A 68 -22.92 -3.63 1.81
N ARG A 69 -23.44 -4.87 1.70
CA ARG A 69 -24.46 -5.41 2.62
C ARG A 69 -23.92 -5.61 4.04
N GLN A 70 -22.63 -5.88 4.18
CA GLN A 70 -21.94 -5.96 5.48
C GLN A 70 -21.55 -4.58 6.04
N GLY A 71 -22.03 -3.48 5.42
CA GLY A 71 -21.73 -2.11 5.85
C GLY A 71 -20.37 -1.60 5.42
N THR A 72 -19.66 -2.31 4.54
CA THR A 72 -18.30 -1.95 4.11
C THR A 72 -18.29 -1.43 2.67
N PHE A 73 -18.06 -0.14 2.52
CA PHE A 73 -18.01 0.51 1.22
C PHE A 73 -16.58 0.47 0.64
N ILE A 74 -16.30 -0.55 -0.16
CA ILE A 74 -15.02 -0.70 -0.86
C ILE A 74 -15.21 -0.43 -2.36
N GLY A 75 -14.33 0.38 -2.93
CA GLY A 75 -14.29 0.60 -4.38
C GLY A 75 -13.88 -0.66 -5.14
N GLN A 76 -14.49 -0.91 -6.29
CA GLN A 76 -14.20 -2.07 -7.15
C GLN A 76 -12.70 -2.17 -7.51
N ARG A 77 -12.03 -1.03 -7.69
CA ARG A 77 -10.59 -0.97 -7.96
C ARG A 77 -9.74 -1.51 -6.80
N THR A 78 -10.18 -1.32 -5.57
CA THR A 78 -9.50 -1.86 -4.37
C THR A 78 -9.67 -3.36 -4.30
N ILE A 79 -10.86 -3.88 -4.59
CA ILE A 79 -11.14 -5.31 -4.67
C ILE A 79 -10.25 -5.96 -5.75
N CYS A 80 -10.20 -5.35 -6.95
CA CYS A 80 -9.33 -5.79 -8.04
C CYS A 80 -7.85 -5.81 -7.62
N ARG A 81 -7.34 -4.75 -6.97
CA ARG A 81 -5.96 -4.72 -6.45
C ARG A 81 -5.68 -5.83 -5.45
N ILE A 82 -6.62 -6.13 -4.56
CA ILE A 82 -6.49 -7.22 -3.59
C ILE A 82 -6.40 -8.55 -4.34
N ILE A 83 -7.36 -8.85 -5.21
CA ILE A 83 -7.39 -10.08 -6.00
C ILE A 83 -6.11 -10.27 -6.81
N CYS A 84 -5.65 -9.22 -7.52
CA CYS A 84 -4.39 -9.26 -8.27
C CYS A 84 -3.18 -9.48 -7.36
N ARG A 85 -3.13 -8.84 -6.19
CA ARG A 85 -2.03 -9.00 -5.22
C ARG A 85 -1.90 -10.43 -4.71
N TYR A 86 -3.01 -11.16 -4.61
CA TYR A 86 -3.04 -12.56 -4.20
C TYR A 86 -3.01 -13.56 -5.37
N GLY A 87 -2.78 -13.10 -6.60
CA GLY A 87 -2.71 -13.99 -7.78
C GLY A 87 -4.06 -14.60 -8.18
N LEU A 88 -5.17 -14.07 -7.68
CA LEU A 88 -6.53 -14.59 -7.91
C LEU A 88 -7.23 -13.97 -9.13
N ASN A 89 -6.46 -13.23 -9.93
CA ASN A 89 -6.92 -12.65 -11.19
C ASN A 89 -6.70 -13.60 -12.37
N GLN A 90 -6.65 -14.91 -12.12
CA GLN A 90 -6.72 -15.91 -13.18
C GLN A 90 -8.10 -15.79 -13.84
N LEU A 91 -8.15 -14.95 -14.87
CA LEU A 91 -9.15 -14.96 -15.92
C LEU A 91 -8.88 -16.21 -16.74
N ASP A 92 -9.92 -17.04 -16.82
CA ASP A 92 -10.31 -17.84 -17.97
C ASP A 92 -9.17 -18.34 -18.86
N HIS A 93 -8.75 -19.58 -18.64
CA HIS A 93 -8.13 -20.39 -19.69
C HIS A 93 -8.80 -21.74 -19.80
#